data_AF-A0A3S8ZVV4-F1
#
_entry.id   AF-A0A3S8ZVV4-F1
#
_cell.length_a   1.000
_cell.length_b   1.000
_cell.length_c   1.000
_cell.angle_alpha   90.00
_cell.angle_beta   90.00
_cell.angle_gamma   90.00
#
_symmetry.space_group_name_H-M   'P 1'
#
loop_
_entity.id
_entity.type
_entity.pdbx_description
1 polymer ?
#
loop_
_entity_poly.entity_id
_entity_poly.type
_entity_poly.pdbx_seq_one_letter_code
_entity_poly.pdbx_strand_id
1 'polypeptide(L)'
;MAEWSVWKALEQVRQKKRELDPLFARAGIAPELTTIANRICLDLKRSPLTMPLLTGDKTRDAEAMDMYYEGYARQYEEAFYKAENLLRFAWVPEALPIGALISAEIARLRGQLKNEQGKTLDFTDLEALLFNYVRLDHPTLALPPDLLSNRRRELAEIAGYPLLVQHSHAEMQNNNVPPLLSEAFKTQLSEHLQSYLVSPWLHCPLISQWYVTLALDTGLARKKRDALDDQLTASLLKRRWPSLSRWMPQFEFADQCWYISLSLLALVSLFMEWWWLAVPMVIWLHLSLGGTGGKEKR
;
A
#
# COMPACT_ATOMS: atom_id res chain seq x y z
N MET A 1 6.90 -11.52 -12.71
CA MET A 1 7.11 -12.10 -11.36
C MET A 1 6.84 -11.09 -10.24
N ALA A 2 7.15 -9.80 -10.40
CA ALA A 2 6.93 -8.77 -9.37
C ALA A 2 5.44 -8.51 -9.02
N GLU A 3 4.53 -8.47 -10.01
CA GLU A 3 3.11 -8.19 -9.74
C GLU A 3 2.45 -9.25 -8.83
N TRP A 4 2.80 -10.53 -9.01
CA TRP A 4 2.29 -11.61 -8.18
C TRP A 4 2.79 -11.52 -6.73
N SER A 5 4.04 -11.10 -6.52
CA SER A 5 4.56 -10.86 -5.16
C SER A 5 3.88 -9.67 -4.48
N VAL A 6 3.51 -8.62 -5.24
CA VAL A 6 2.80 -7.44 -4.71
C VAL A 6 1.41 -7.82 -4.25
N TRP A 7 0.66 -8.55 -5.07
CA TRP A 7 -0.67 -9.03 -4.70
C TRP A 7 -0.64 -9.90 -3.45
N LYS A 8 0.35 -10.79 -3.34
CA LYS A 8 0.53 -11.62 -2.15
C LYS A 8 0.84 -10.78 -0.91
N ALA A 9 1.67 -9.75 -1.03
CA ALA A 9 1.98 -8.83 0.06
C ALA A 9 0.73 -8.02 0.48
N LEU A 10 -0.01 -7.47 -0.48
CA LEU A 10 -1.26 -6.76 -0.24
C LEU A 10 -2.31 -7.66 0.45
N GLU A 11 -2.46 -8.91 0.02
CA GLU A 11 -3.38 -9.87 0.64
C GLU A 11 -2.96 -10.23 2.07
N GLN A 12 -1.65 -10.40 2.33
CA GLN A 12 -1.14 -10.63 3.68
C GLN A 12 -1.39 -9.44 4.61
N VAL A 13 -1.26 -8.21 4.09
CA VAL A 13 -1.55 -7.02 4.86
C VAL A 13 -3.06 -6.90 5.12
N ARG A 14 -3.90 -7.18 4.12
CA ARG A 14 -5.36 -7.21 4.27
C ARG A 14 -5.79 -8.16 5.39
N GLN A 15 -5.23 -9.37 5.43
CA GLN A 15 -5.50 -10.34 6.51
C GLN A 15 -5.15 -9.80 7.91
N LYS A 16 -4.09 -8.99 8.01
CA LYS A 16 -3.65 -8.37 9.28
C LYS A 16 -4.43 -7.10 9.61
N LYS A 17 -4.87 -6.35 8.61
CA LYS A 17 -5.53 -5.04 8.72
C LYS A 17 -6.76 -4.98 7.83
N ARG A 18 -7.93 -5.15 8.44
CA ARG A 18 -9.25 -5.11 7.77
C ARG A 18 -9.62 -3.76 7.16
N GLU A 19 -8.83 -2.71 7.39
CA GLU A 19 -9.01 -1.39 6.77
C GLU A 19 -8.90 -1.42 5.24
N LEU A 20 -8.25 -2.45 4.67
CA LEU A 20 -8.13 -2.64 3.22
C LEU A 20 -9.33 -3.37 2.59
N ASP A 21 -10.17 -4.05 3.37
CA ASP A 21 -11.33 -4.78 2.86
C ASP A 21 -12.22 -3.96 1.92
N PRO A 22 -12.60 -2.70 2.22
CA PRO A 22 -13.42 -1.90 1.29
C PRO A 22 -12.70 -1.56 -0.02
N LEU A 23 -11.37 -1.48 -0.04
CA LEU A 23 -10.61 -1.20 -1.26
C LEU A 23 -10.56 -2.42 -2.18
N PHE A 24 -10.32 -3.61 -1.60
CA PHE A 24 -10.35 -4.88 -2.32
C PHE A 24 -11.76 -5.17 -2.85
N ALA A 25 -12.78 -4.89 -2.04
CA ALA A 25 -14.17 -4.98 -2.45
C ALA A 25 -14.48 -4.11 -3.67
N ARG A 26 -14.05 -2.84 -3.69
CA ARG A 26 -14.23 -1.93 -4.85
C ARG A 26 -13.49 -2.39 -6.11
N ALA A 27 -12.38 -3.11 -5.95
CA ALA A 27 -11.65 -3.77 -7.03
C ALA A 27 -12.28 -5.11 -7.48
N GLY A 28 -13.40 -5.51 -6.88
CA GLY A 28 -14.11 -6.74 -7.19
C GLY A 28 -13.37 -7.99 -6.71
N ILE A 29 -12.66 -7.90 -5.59
CA ILE A 29 -11.94 -9.02 -4.95
C ILE A 29 -12.55 -9.26 -3.57
N ALA A 30 -13.44 -10.23 -3.46
CA ALA A 30 -13.89 -10.74 -2.16
C ALA A 30 -14.22 -12.25 -2.26
N PRO A 31 -13.22 -13.14 -2.05
CA PRO A 31 -13.46 -14.58 -2.05
C PRO A 31 -14.39 -15.02 -0.90
N GLU A 32 -14.57 -14.18 0.12
CA GLU A 32 -15.50 -14.44 1.21
C GLU A 32 -16.97 -14.36 0.76
N LEU A 33 -17.31 -13.47 -0.19
CA LEU A 33 -18.70 -13.32 -0.63
C LEU A 33 -19.20 -14.54 -1.41
N THR A 34 -18.34 -15.19 -2.20
CA THR A 34 -18.70 -16.44 -2.90
C THR A 34 -18.98 -17.56 -1.91
N THR A 35 -18.18 -17.68 -0.86
CA THR A 35 -18.36 -18.71 0.17
C THR A 35 -19.62 -18.46 1.00
N ILE A 36 -19.91 -17.19 1.35
CA ILE A 36 -21.14 -16.81 2.04
C ILE A 36 -22.37 -17.07 1.17
N ALA A 37 -22.35 -16.67 -0.10
CA ALA A 37 -23.45 -16.94 -1.05
C ALA A 37 -23.72 -18.44 -1.19
N ASN A 38 -22.69 -19.26 -1.35
CA ASN A 38 -22.81 -20.71 -1.39
C ASN A 38 -23.44 -21.27 -0.12
N ARG A 39 -23.03 -20.78 1.06
CA ARG A 39 -23.60 -21.20 2.35
C ARG A 39 -25.08 -20.83 2.48
N ILE A 40 -25.46 -19.63 2.03
CA ILE A 40 -26.87 -19.21 2.00
C ILE A 40 -27.68 -20.14 1.10
N CYS A 41 -27.19 -20.44 -0.11
CA CYS A 41 -27.87 -21.34 -1.03
C CYS A 41 -28.01 -22.76 -0.45
N LEU A 42 -26.98 -23.26 0.23
CA LEU A 42 -27.05 -24.54 0.95
C LEU A 42 -28.09 -24.51 2.06
N ASP A 43 -28.15 -23.44 2.85
CA ASP A 43 -29.12 -23.29 3.93
C ASP A 43 -30.56 -23.21 3.39
N LEU A 44 -30.79 -22.57 2.24
CA LEU A 44 -32.08 -22.53 1.54
C LEU A 44 -32.53 -23.89 1.01
N LYS A 45 -31.58 -24.73 0.56
CA LYS A 45 -31.86 -26.09 0.05
C LYS A 45 -32.04 -27.14 1.15
N ARG A 46 -31.81 -26.80 2.42
CA ARG A 46 -32.06 -27.76 3.51
C ARG A 46 -33.54 -28.11 3.53
N SER A 47 -33.82 -29.40 3.63
CA SER A 47 -35.19 -29.91 3.72
C SER A 47 -35.93 -29.18 4.84
N PRO A 48 -37.20 -28.77 4.64
CA PRO A 48 -37.99 -28.21 5.72
C PRO A 48 -38.11 -29.23 6.86
N LEU A 49 -38.48 -28.75 8.04
CA LEU A 49 -38.88 -29.63 9.14
C LEU A 49 -39.88 -30.69 8.64
N THR A 50 -39.76 -31.91 9.16
CA THR A 50 -40.72 -32.99 8.90
C THR A 50 -42.06 -32.64 9.53
N MET A 51 -43.14 -32.79 8.77
CA MET A 51 -44.50 -32.58 9.25
C MET A 51 -44.79 -33.54 10.42
N PRO A 52 -45.43 -33.08 11.50
CA PRO A 52 -45.76 -33.94 12.64
C PRO A 52 -46.73 -35.06 12.23
N LEU A 53 -46.59 -36.22 12.87
CA LEU A 53 -47.52 -37.34 12.67
C LEU A 53 -48.84 -37.00 13.38
N LEU A 54 -49.94 -37.06 12.63
CA LEU A 54 -51.28 -36.83 13.16
C LEU A 54 -51.71 -38.02 14.02
N THR A 55 -52.05 -37.74 15.28
CA THR A 55 -52.41 -38.74 16.29
C THR A 55 -53.91 -39.02 16.35
N GLY A 56 -54.73 -38.20 15.67
CA GLY A 56 -56.19 -38.31 15.64
C GLY A 56 -56.88 -37.51 16.75
N ASP A 57 -56.12 -36.91 17.67
CA ASP A 57 -56.61 -35.98 18.68
C ASP A 57 -56.60 -34.54 18.14
N LYS A 58 -57.79 -33.97 17.94
CA LYS A 58 -57.97 -32.70 17.22
C LYS A 58 -57.24 -31.53 17.85
N THR A 59 -57.18 -31.46 19.19
CA THR A 59 -56.54 -30.34 19.89
C THR A 59 -55.03 -30.44 19.82
N ARG A 60 -54.50 -31.65 20.05
CA ARG A 60 -53.07 -31.93 20.02
C ARG A 60 -52.49 -31.85 18.61
N ASP A 61 -53.22 -32.32 17.62
CA ASP A 61 -52.82 -32.24 16.21
C ASP A 61 -52.81 -30.79 15.72
N ALA A 62 -53.74 -29.94 16.18
CA ALA A 62 -53.74 -28.51 15.87
C ALA A 62 -52.52 -27.79 16.49
N GLU A 63 -52.24 -28.02 17.78
CA GLU A 63 -51.08 -27.43 18.46
C GLU A 63 -49.74 -27.86 17.82
N ALA A 64 -49.62 -29.14 17.45
CA ALA A 64 -48.44 -29.66 16.77
C ALA A 64 -48.24 -29.04 15.38
N MET A 65 -49.33 -28.80 14.64
CA MET A 65 -49.28 -28.14 13.33
C MET A 65 -48.95 -26.66 13.45
N ASP A 66 -49.48 -25.96 14.45
CA ASP A 66 -49.13 -24.54 14.71
C ASP A 66 -47.62 -24.40 15.03
N MET A 67 -47.10 -25.25 15.92
CA MET A 67 -45.66 -25.32 16.20
C MET A 67 -44.82 -25.64 14.96
N TYR A 68 -45.33 -26.51 14.09
CA TYR A 68 -44.68 -26.85 12.83
C TYR A 68 -44.58 -25.63 11.91
N TYR A 69 -45.67 -24.88 11.73
CA TYR A 69 -45.70 -23.70 10.86
C TYR A 69 -44.81 -22.57 11.40
N GLU A 70 -44.77 -22.36 12.71
CA GLU A 70 -43.83 -21.42 13.33
C GLU A 70 -42.37 -21.83 13.10
N GLY A 71 -42.04 -23.11 13.28
CA GLY A 71 -40.71 -23.65 13.03
C GLY A 71 -40.29 -23.55 11.56
N TYR A 72 -41.23 -23.84 10.65
CA TYR A 72 -41.03 -23.79 9.21
C TYR A 72 -40.67 -22.38 8.73
N ALA A 73 -41.39 -21.35 9.16
CA ALA A 73 -41.06 -19.96 8.81
C ALA A 73 -39.70 -19.52 9.39
N ARG A 74 -39.41 -19.92 10.63
CA ARG A 74 -38.15 -19.57 11.32
C ARG A 74 -36.91 -20.16 10.65
N GLN A 75 -37.02 -21.36 10.07
CA GLN A 75 -35.91 -22.02 9.36
C GLN A 75 -35.40 -21.16 8.19
N TYR A 76 -36.30 -20.61 7.38
CA TYR A 76 -35.92 -19.81 6.21
C TYR A 76 -35.54 -18.37 6.57
N GLU A 77 -36.08 -17.83 7.67
CA GLU A 77 -35.76 -16.48 8.12
C GLU A 77 -34.26 -16.31 8.45
N GLU A 78 -33.60 -17.34 8.97
CA GLU A 78 -32.14 -17.31 9.18
C GLU A 78 -31.37 -17.15 7.86
N ALA A 79 -31.81 -17.83 6.80
CA ALA A 79 -31.18 -17.73 5.49
C ALA A 79 -31.41 -16.36 4.85
N PHE A 80 -32.62 -15.79 4.97
CA PHE A 80 -32.90 -14.43 4.50
C PHE A 80 -32.12 -13.39 5.26
N TYR A 81 -32.02 -13.52 6.59
CA TYR A 81 -31.21 -12.62 7.40
C TYR A 81 -29.73 -12.66 6.99
N LYS A 82 -29.19 -13.83 6.66
CA LYS A 82 -27.83 -13.97 6.11
C LYS A 82 -27.70 -13.30 4.74
N ALA A 83 -28.69 -13.44 3.86
CA ALA A 83 -28.71 -12.77 2.55
C ALA A 83 -28.79 -11.25 2.68
N GLU A 84 -29.60 -10.72 3.61
CA GLU A 84 -29.65 -9.28 3.89
C GLU A 84 -28.34 -8.77 4.50
N ASN A 85 -27.69 -9.56 5.37
CA ASN A 85 -26.38 -9.21 5.88
C ASN A 85 -25.30 -9.24 4.79
N LEU A 86 -25.41 -10.12 3.79
CA LEU A 86 -24.51 -10.13 2.63
C LEU A 86 -24.49 -8.76 1.95
N LEU A 87 -25.66 -8.12 1.80
CA LEU A 87 -25.80 -6.81 1.17
C LEU A 87 -25.20 -5.65 1.99
N ARG A 88 -24.93 -5.86 3.28
CA ARG A 88 -24.32 -4.86 4.17
C ARG A 88 -22.79 -4.86 4.10
N PHE A 89 -22.17 -5.90 3.56
CA PHE A 89 -20.72 -5.92 3.41
C PHE A 89 -20.26 -4.90 2.37
N ALA A 90 -19.03 -4.40 2.55
CA ALA A 90 -18.41 -3.56 1.55
C ALA A 90 -18.30 -4.33 0.23
N TRP A 91 -18.95 -3.83 -0.82
CA TRP A 91 -18.89 -4.39 -2.16
C TRP A 91 -18.81 -3.29 -3.22
N VAL A 92 -18.68 -3.71 -4.47
CA VAL A 92 -18.63 -2.83 -5.64
C VAL A 92 -19.90 -1.98 -5.69
N PRO A 93 -19.83 -0.63 -5.69
CA PRO A 93 -21.00 0.26 -5.75
C PRO A 93 -21.93 -0.04 -6.92
N GLU A 94 -21.36 -0.48 -8.04
CA GLU A 94 -22.10 -0.84 -9.24
C GLU A 94 -23.05 -2.03 -9.01
N ALA A 95 -22.84 -2.87 -7.98
CA ALA A 95 -23.71 -3.99 -7.63
C ALA A 95 -25.02 -3.58 -6.91
N LEU A 96 -25.15 -2.32 -6.51
CA LEU A 96 -26.30 -1.81 -5.73
C LEU A 96 -27.67 -2.08 -6.37
N PRO A 97 -27.85 -1.98 -7.71
CA PRO A 97 -29.11 -2.34 -8.36
C PRO A 97 -29.50 -3.81 -8.16
N ILE A 98 -28.53 -4.73 -8.20
CA ILE A 98 -28.80 -6.16 -7.93
C ILE A 98 -29.14 -6.35 -6.45
N GLY A 99 -28.48 -5.62 -5.54
CA GLY A 99 -28.82 -5.66 -4.12
C GLY A 99 -30.28 -5.27 -3.85
N ALA A 100 -30.82 -4.30 -4.59
CA ALA A 100 -32.24 -3.94 -4.52
C ALA A 100 -33.17 -5.03 -5.07
N LEU A 101 -32.76 -5.75 -6.11
CA LEU A 101 -33.51 -6.90 -6.62
C LEU A 101 -33.54 -8.05 -5.61
N ILE A 102 -32.40 -8.33 -4.95
CA ILE A 102 -32.31 -9.34 -3.90
C ILE A 102 -33.23 -9.00 -2.72
N SER A 103 -33.24 -7.75 -2.26
CA SER A 103 -34.11 -7.36 -1.14
C SER A 103 -35.60 -7.41 -1.50
N ALA A 104 -35.96 -7.04 -2.73
CA ALA A 104 -37.33 -7.20 -3.23
C ALA A 104 -37.75 -8.67 -3.31
N GLU A 105 -36.85 -9.55 -3.76
CA GLU A 105 -37.10 -10.98 -3.87
C GLU A 105 -37.25 -11.65 -2.49
N ILE A 106 -36.42 -11.26 -1.52
CA ILE A 106 -36.56 -11.70 -0.12
C ILE A 106 -37.91 -11.26 0.46
N ALA A 107 -38.35 -10.03 0.20
CA ALA A 107 -39.65 -9.55 0.64
C ALA A 107 -40.81 -10.34 0.00
N ARG A 108 -40.69 -10.68 -1.29
CA ARG A 108 -41.64 -11.54 -2.01
C ARG A 108 -41.73 -12.92 -1.37
N LEU A 109 -40.58 -13.57 -1.13
CA LEU A 109 -40.50 -14.89 -0.51
C LEU A 109 -41.03 -14.90 0.93
N ARG A 110 -40.75 -13.85 1.73
CA ARG A 110 -41.37 -13.68 3.05
C ARG A 110 -42.90 -13.54 2.97
N GLY A 111 -43.42 -12.86 1.94
CA GLY A 111 -44.85 -12.79 1.67
C GLY A 111 -45.45 -14.16 1.33
N GLN A 112 -44.75 -14.95 0.50
CA GLN A 112 -45.19 -16.30 0.12
C GLN A 112 -45.16 -17.27 1.30
N LEU A 113 -44.14 -17.22 2.17
CA LEU A 113 -44.08 -18.03 3.40
C LEU A 113 -45.27 -17.80 4.33
N LYS A 114 -45.76 -16.56 4.41
CA LYS A 114 -46.94 -16.24 5.23
C LYS A 114 -48.22 -16.81 4.64
N ASN A 115 -48.33 -16.86 3.30
CA ASN A 115 -49.55 -17.24 2.60
C ASN A 115 -49.63 -18.73 2.25
N GLU A 116 -48.49 -19.39 2.01
CA GLU A 116 -48.40 -20.77 1.53
C GLU A 116 -47.58 -21.64 2.51
N GLN A 117 -48.11 -21.83 3.70
CA GLN A 117 -47.45 -22.60 4.75
C GLN A 117 -47.36 -24.10 4.37
N GLY A 118 -46.17 -24.69 4.50
CA GLY A 118 -45.94 -26.13 4.31
C GLY A 118 -45.68 -26.61 2.88
N LYS A 119 -45.68 -25.72 1.87
CA LYS A 119 -45.20 -26.06 0.50
C LYS A 119 -43.71 -25.75 0.37
N THR A 120 -42.97 -26.50 -0.44
CA THR A 120 -41.58 -26.14 -0.77
C THR A 120 -41.58 -24.93 -1.70
N LEU A 121 -40.96 -23.84 -1.27
CA LEU A 121 -40.80 -22.65 -2.09
C LEU A 121 -39.71 -22.87 -3.14
N ASP A 122 -39.87 -22.20 -4.28
CA ASP A 122 -38.82 -22.12 -5.29
C ASP A 122 -37.87 -20.97 -4.95
N PHE A 123 -36.59 -21.29 -4.77
CA PHE A 123 -35.53 -20.33 -4.46
C PHE A 123 -34.60 -20.07 -5.65
N THR A 124 -34.91 -20.62 -6.83
CA THR A 124 -34.04 -20.56 -8.02
C THR A 124 -33.69 -19.13 -8.42
N ASP A 125 -34.66 -18.22 -8.37
CA ASP A 125 -34.46 -16.81 -8.72
C ASP A 125 -33.55 -16.09 -7.71
N LEU A 126 -33.74 -16.35 -6.41
CA LEU A 126 -32.90 -15.80 -5.35
C LEU A 126 -31.45 -16.30 -5.48
N GLU A 127 -31.26 -17.59 -5.76
CA GLU A 127 -29.93 -18.17 -6.00
C GLU A 127 -29.25 -17.50 -7.20
N ALA A 128 -29.95 -17.37 -8.33
CA ALA A 128 -29.44 -16.70 -9.52
C ALA A 128 -29.04 -15.26 -9.22
N LEU A 129 -29.88 -14.50 -8.49
CA LEU A 129 -29.58 -13.12 -8.10
C LEU A 129 -28.37 -13.03 -7.17
N LEU A 130 -28.22 -13.94 -6.19
CA LEU A 130 -27.06 -13.99 -5.30
C LEU A 130 -25.77 -14.26 -6.06
N PHE A 131 -25.77 -15.22 -7.00
CA PHE A 131 -24.60 -15.49 -7.83
C PHE A 131 -24.28 -14.34 -8.78
N ASN A 132 -25.30 -13.72 -9.37
CA ASN A 132 -25.14 -12.56 -10.24
C ASN A 132 -24.61 -11.33 -9.47
N TYR A 133 -25.00 -11.15 -8.20
CA TYR A 133 -24.48 -10.10 -7.33
C TYR A 133 -22.98 -10.28 -7.02
N VAL A 134 -22.57 -11.51 -6.74
CA VAL A 134 -21.17 -11.82 -6.41
C VAL A 134 -20.28 -11.81 -7.66
N ARG A 135 -20.79 -12.27 -8.80
CA ARG A 135 -20.02 -12.30 -10.06
C ARG A 135 -20.07 -10.99 -10.84
N LEU A 136 -21.05 -10.14 -10.58
CA LEU A 136 -21.33 -8.89 -11.29
C LEU A 136 -21.74 -9.11 -12.77
N ASP A 137 -22.41 -10.23 -13.06
CA ASP A 137 -22.73 -10.70 -14.43
C ASP A 137 -24.19 -10.45 -14.84
N HIS A 138 -24.91 -9.54 -14.17
CA HIS A 138 -26.34 -9.33 -14.42
C HIS A 138 -26.60 -8.48 -15.68
N PRO A 139 -27.62 -8.79 -16.50
CA PRO A 139 -27.91 -8.04 -17.74
C PRO A 139 -28.27 -6.56 -17.52
N THR A 140 -28.77 -6.19 -16.34
CA THR A 140 -29.04 -4.77 -15.99
C THR A 140 -27.79 -4.00 -15.54
N LEU A 141 -26.66 -4.68 -15.32
CA LEU A 141 -25.38 -4.03 -15.04
C LEU A 141 -24.74 -3.58 -16.34
N ALA A 142 -24.72 -2.27 -16.57
CA ALA A 142 -23.87 -1.66 -17.58
C ALA A 142 -22.46 -1.41 -17.00
N LEU A 143 -21.71 -2.50 -16.75
CA LEU A 143 -20.33 -2.43 -16.32
C LEU A 143 -19.39 -2.32 -17.53
N PRO A 144 -18.49 -1.32 -17.59
CA PRO A 144 -17.42 -1.34 -18.57
C PRO A 144 -16.53 -2.58 -18.34
N PRO A 145 -16.20 -3.35 -19.39
CA PRO A 145 -15.50 -4.63 -19.25
C PRO A 145 -14.13 -4.48 -18.57
N ASP A 146 -13.49 -3.32 -18.74
CA ASP A 146 -12.16 -3.03 -18.22
C ASP A 146 -12.14 -2.32 -16.85
N LEU A 147 -13.30 -1.99 -16.28
CA LEU A 147 -13.36 -1.19 -15.05
C LEU A 147 -12.71 -1.93 -13.87
N LEU A 148 -13.04 -3.20 -13.67
CA LEU A 148 -12.52 -3.99 -12.56
C LEU A 148 -11.04 -4.35 -12.76
N SER A 149 -10.63 -4.67 -14.00
CA SER A 149 -9.22 -4.94 -14.31
C SER A 149 -8.37 -3.68 -14.09
N ASN A 150 -8.85 -2.50 -14.50
CA ASN A 150 -8.17 -1.23 -14.25
C ASN A 150 -8.07 -0.92 -12.76
N ARG A 151 -9.16 -1.09 -11.98
CA ARG A 151 -9.11 -0.89 -10.51
C ARG A 151 -8.12 -1.83 -9.82
N ARG A 152 -8.06 -3.10 -10.24
CA ARG A 152 -7.08 -4.06 -9.72
C ARG A 152 -5.65 -3.63 -10.03
N ARG A 153 -5.41 -3.20 -11.27
CA ARG A 153 -4.12 -2.70 -11.69
C ARG A 153 -3.71 -1.45 -10.91
N GLU A 154 -4.60 -0.46 -10.78
CA GLU A 154 -4.38 0.74 -9.98
C GLU A 154 -4.10 0.42 -8.50
N LEU A 155 -4.84 -0.52 -7.90
CA LEU A 155 -4.61 -0.97 -6.53
C LEU A 155 -3.19 -1.56 -6.38
N ALA A 156 -2.77 -2.41 -7.31
CA ALA A 156 -1.45 -3.04 -7.29
C ALA A 156 -0.32 -2.03 -7.55
N GLU A 157 -0.49 -1.13 -8.51
CA GLU A 157 0.52 -0.12 -8.88
C GLU A 157 0.68 0.96 -7.81
N ILE A 158 -0.43 1.46 -7.25
CA ILE A 158 -0.42 2.57 -6.28
C ILE A 158 -0.22 2.03 -4.86
N ALA A 159 -1.15 1.21 -4.35
CA ALA A 159 -1.04 0.71 -2.97
C ALA A 159 0.09 -0.30 -2.78
N GLY A 160 0.50 -0.98 -3.85
CA GLY A 160 1.61 -1.94 -3.82
C GLY A 160 3.00 -1.29 -3.87
N TYR A 161 3.16 -0.08 -4.41
CA TYR A 161 4.47 0.57 -4.52
C TYR A 161 5.18 0.74 -3.17
N PRO A 162 4.55 1.27 -2.09
CA PRO A 162 5.21 1.37 -0.80
C PRO A 162 5.67 0.02 -0.23
N LEU A 163 4.90 -1.04 -0.47
CA LEU A 163 5.25 -2.40 -0.04
C LEU A 163 6.43 -2.94 -0.84
N LEU A 164 6.48 -2.68 -2.15
CA LEU A 164 7.63 -3.03 -2.99
C LEU A 164 8.91 -2.40 -2.48
N VAL A 165 8.87 -1.12 -2.12
CA VAL A 165 10.04 -0.41 -1.57
C VAL A 165 10.47 -1.03 -0.25
N GLN A 166 9.54 -1.31 0.67
CA GLN A 166 9.86 -1.97 1.94
C GLN A 166 10.48 -3.36 1.76
N HIS A 167 9.97 -4.16 0.83
CA HIS A 167 10.52 -5.48 0.51
C HIS A 167 11.90 -5.39 -0.15
N SER A 168 12.09 -4.41 -1.05
CA SER A 168 13.40 -4.17 -1.69
C SER A 168 14.49 -3.79 -0.69
N HIS A 169 14.14 -3.12 0.42
CA HIS A 169 15.09 -2.82 1.48
C HIS A 169 15.48 -4.02 2.33
N ALA A 170 14.58 -5.00 2.46
CA ALA A 170 14.88 -6.23 3.17
C ALA A 170 15.83 -7.14 2.35
N GLU A 171 15.79 -7.05 1.02
CA GLU A 171 16.56 -7.89 0.10
C GLU A 171 17.79 -7.14 -0.46
N MET A 172 18.98 -7.44 0.06
CA MET A 172 20.24 -6.74 -0.29
C MET A 172 20.66 -6.77 -1.78
N GLN A 173 19.99 -7.53 -2.65
CA GLN A 173 20.35 -7.69 -4.07
C GLN A 173 19.20 -7.37 -5.05
N ASN A 174 18.14 -6.72 -4.58
CA ASN A 174 16.98 -6.46 -5.42
C ASN A 174 17.16 -5.16 -6.23
N ASN A 175 17.30 -5.29 -7.56
CA ASN A 175 17.50 -4.17 -8.48
C ASN A 175 16.17 -3.53 -8.97
N ASN A 176 15.02 -3.97 -8.48
CA ASN A 176 13.72 -3.50 -8.98
C ASN A 176 13.38 -2.07 -8.54
N VAL A 177 13.99 -1.57 -7.47
CA VAL A 177 13.75 -0.22 -6.93
C VAL A 177 15.08 0.54 -6.89
N PRO A 178 15.15 1.77 -7.42
CA PRO A 178 16.36 2.57 -7.34
C PRO A 178 16.67 2.93 -5.87
N PRO A 179 17.94 3.16 -5.51
CA PRO A 179 18.31 3.43 -4.12
C PRO A 179 17.62 4.72 -3.62
N LEU A 180 17.20 4.75 -2.35
CA LEU A 180 16.43 5.86 -1.74
C LEU A 180 17.03 7.25 -1.93
N LEU A 181 18.35 7.33 -2.05
CA LEU A 181 19.10 8.58 -2.19
C LEU A 181 19.20 9.07 -3.63
N SER A 182 18.83 8.25 -4.62
CA SER A 182 18.90 8.60 -6.02
C SER A 182 17.79 9.58 -6.43
N GLU A 183 18.08 10.43 -7.41
CA GLU A 183 17.06 11.29 -8.03
C GLU A 183 15.96 10.46 -8.72
N ALA A 184 16.31 9.30 -9.28
CA ALA A 184 15.36 8.38 -9.89
C ALA A 184 14.29 7.86 -8.90
N PHE A 185 14.66 7.65 -7.64
CA PHE A 185 13.70 7.25 -6.61
C PHE A 185 12.74 8.41 -6.27
N LYS A 186 13.24 9.64 -6.24
CA LYS A 186 12.41 10.82 -5.93
C LYS A 186 11.36 11.07 -7.01
N THR A 187 11.75 10.95 -8.28
CA THR A 187 10.80 11.09 -9.40
C THR A 187 9.73 10.00 -9.31
N GLN A 188 10.12 8.73 -9.12
CA GLN A 188 9.17 7.63 -8.95
C GLN A 188 8.23 7.83 -7.76
N LEU A 189 8.75 8.20 -6.58
CA LEU A 189 7.92 8.48 -5.41
C LEU A 189 6.93 9.62 -5.68
N SER A 190 7.37 10.69 -6.34
CA SER A 190 6.50 11.83 -6.66
C SER A 190 5.40 11.44 -7.64
N GLU A 191 5.71 10.64 -8.66
CA GLU A 191 4.74 10.13 -9.65
C GLU A 191 3.69 9.21 -9.01
N HIS A 192 4.13 8.25 -8.18
CA HIS A 192 3.21 7.36 -7.48
C HIS A 192 2.39 8.09 -6.41
N LEU A 193 2.96 9.06 -5.70
CA LEU A 193 2.24 9.88 -4.73
C LEU A 193 1.19 10.76 -5.43
N GLN A 194 1.55 11.38 -6.54
CA GLN A 194 0.59 12.16 -7.34
C GLN A 194 -0.53 11.26 -7.86
N SER A 195 -0.20 10.06 -8.34
CA SER A 195 -1.20 9.08 -8.77
C SER A 195 -2.14 8.68 -7.63
N TYR A 196 -1.61 8.48 -6.41
CA TYR A 196 -2.42 8.24 -5.23
C TYR A 196 -3.37 9.41 -4.90
N LEU A 197 -2.87 10.65 -4.95
CA LEU A 197 -3.67 11.84 -4.68
C LEU A 197 -4.79 12.04 -5.71
N VAL A 198 -4.54 11.69 -6.97
CA VAL A 198 -5.51 11.81 -8.07
C VAL A 198 -6.59 10.72 -8.01
N SER A 199 -6.34 9.57 -7.37
CA SER A 199 -7.27 8.43 -7.28
C SER A 199 -8.01 8.38 -5.94
N PRO A 200 -9.17 9.05 -5.78
CA PRO A 200 -9.80 9.28 -4.47
C PRO A 200 -10.37 7.99 -3.87
N TRP A 201 -10.71 7.02 -4.72
CA TRP A 201 -11.29 5.76 -4.30
C TRP A 201 -10.30 4.87 -3.52
N LEU A 202 -8.99 5.13 -3.68
CA LEU A 202 -7.88 4.45 -2.98
C LEU A 202 -7.52 5.10 -1.65
N HIS A 203 -8.06 6.27 -1.33
CA HIS A 203 -7.67 7.01 -0.13
C HIS A 203 -8.03 6.23 1.14
N CYS A 204 -7.00 5.88 1.90
CA CYS A 204 -7.11 5.14 3.15
C CYS A 204 -6.01 5.62 4.11
N PRO A 205 -6.31 5.77 5.43
CA PRO A 205 -5.31 6.18 6.41
C PRO A 205 -4.04 5.31 6.37
N LEU A 206 -4.19 4.00 6.15
CA LEU A 206 -3.09 3.06 6.08
C LEU A 206 -2.16 3.32 4.89
N ILE A 207 -2.72 3.53 3.69
CA ILE A 207 -1.93 3.79 2.48
C ILE A 207 -1.26 5.16 2.57
N SER A 208 -2.00 6.17 3.05
CA SER A 208 -1.42 7.49 3.34
C SER A 208 -0.25 7.40 4.31
N GLN A 209 -0.38 6.60 5.37
CA GLN A 209 0.70 6.38 6.34
C GLN A 209 1.92 5.74 5.68
N TRP A 210 1.75 4.78 4.77
CA TRP A 210 2.88 4.17 4.06
C TRP A 210 3.64 5.17 3.19
N TYR A 211 2.92 5.98 2.40
CA TYR A 211 3.55 7.03 1.59
C TYR A 211 4.26 8.07 2.46
N VAL A 212 3.66 8.48 3.57
CA VAL A 212 4.28 9.43 4.52
C VAL A 212 5.53 8.82 5.15
N THR A 213 5.47 7.57 5.59
CA THR A 213 6.61 6.88 6.21
C THR A 213 7.77 6.77 5.22
N LEU A 214 7.47 6.40 3.98
CA LEU A 214 8.46 6.27 2.92
C LEU A 214 9.08 7.64 2.57
N ALA A 215 8.28 8.71 2.52
CA ALA A 215 8.81 10.06 2.36
C ALA A 215 9.72 10.47 3.53
N LEU A 216 9.36 10.16 4.77
CA LEU A 216 10.21 10.41 5.94
C LEU A 216 11.52 9.61 5.89
N ASP A 217 11.46 8.34 5.49
CA ASP A 217 12.64 7.48 5.35
C ASP A 217 13.63 8.05 4.32
N THR A 218 13.14 8.59 3.20
CA THR A 218 14.01 9.26 2.22
C THR A 218 14.66 10.52 2.79
N GLY A 219 13.90 11.32 3.54
CA GLY A 219 14.41 12.53 4.21
C GLY A 219 15.47 12.21 5.25
N LEU A 220 15.24 11.15 6.04
CA LEU A 220 16.19 10.66 7.04
C LEU A 220 17.46 10.11 6.39
N ALA A 221 17.34 9.33 5.31
CA ALA A 221 18.48 8.82 4.57
C ALA A 221 19.34 9.97 4.03
N ARG A 222 18.72 11.00 3.47
CA ARG A 222 19.42 12.20 2.98
C ARG A 222 20.15 12.93 4.10
N LYS A 223 19.47 13.21 5.21
CA LYS A 223 20.09 13.88 6.36
C LYS A 223 21.28 13.09 6.92
N LYS A 224 21.19 11.75 6.94
CA LYS A 224 22.30 10.89 7.35
C LYS A 224 23.49 10.99 6.39
N ARG A 225 23.24 11.06 5.08
CA ARG A 225 24.29 11.29 4.08
C ARG A 225 24.94 12.66 4.26
N ASP A 226 24.14 13.71 4.37
CA ASP A 226 24.63 15.08 4.54
C ASP A 226 25.49 15.18 5.82
N ALA A 227 25.07 14.57 6.93
CA ALA A 227 25.85 14.51 8.16
C ALA A 227 27.18 13.74 8.01
N LEU A 228 27.21 12.67 7.21
CA LEU A 228 28.44 11.94 6.91
C LEU A 228 29.37 12.75 6.01
N ASP A 229 28.83 13.44 5.00
CA ASP A 229 29.58 14.33 4.12
C ASP A 229 30.15 15.53 4.91
N ASP A 230 29.40 16.09 5.86
CA ASP A 230 29.88 17.12 6.79
C ASP A 230 31.00 16.62 7.72
N GLN A 231 30.87 15.39 8.23
CA GLN A 231 31.94 14.78 9.04
C GLN A 231 33.21 14.53 8.20
N LEU A 232 33.04 14.07 6.96
CA LEU A 232 34.15 13.87 6.02
C LEU A 232 34.83 15.21 5.69
N THR A 233 34.08 16.24 5.34
CA THR A 233 34.63 17.58 5.06
C THR A 233 35.32 18.17 6.29
N ALA A 234 34.72 18.07 7.48
CA ALA A 234 35.35 18.50 8.73
C ALA A 234 36.66 17.75 9.03
N SER A 235 36.70 16.44 8.77
CA SER A 235 37.93 15.63 8.94
C SER A 235 39.02 16.02 7.95
N LEU A 236 38.65 16.38 6.71
CA LEU A 236 39.57 16.88 5.68
C LEU A 236 40.09 18.28 6.04
N LEU A 237 39.25 19.16 6.61
CA LEU A 237 39.63 20.50 7.05
C LEU A 237 40.58 20.47 8.25
N LYS A 238 40.42 19.52 9.19
CA LYS A 238 41.36 19.36 10.33
C LYS A 238 42.76 18.90 9.89
N ARG A 239 42.87 18.18 8.77
CA ARG A 239 44.15 17.69 8.21
C ARG A 239 44.83 18.65 7.23
N ARG A 240 44.21 19.76 6.83
CA ARG A 240 44.83 20.76 5.96
C ARG A 240 45.69 21.75 6.77
N TRP A 241 46.97 21.84 6.39
CA TRP A 241 47.93 22.83 6.90
C TRP A 241 47.40 24.26 6.64
N PRO A 242 47.67 25.26 7.50
CA PRO A 242 47.15 26.62 7.32
C PRO A 242 47.56 27.22 5.96
N SER A 243 46.59 27.37 5.07
CA SER A 243 46.70 28.07 3.78
C SER A 243 45.74 29.27 3.74
N LEU A 244 45.99 30.23 2.85
CA LEU A 244 45.24 31.49 2.77
C LEU A 244 43.77 31.30 2.38
N SER A 245 43.39 30.18 1.74
CA SER A 245 41.98 29.82 1.51
C SER A 245 41.17 29.60 2.78
N ARG A 246 41.83 29.32 3.92
CA ARG A 246 41.17 29.22 5.24
C ARG A 246 40.80 30.59 5.81
N TRP A 247 41.51 31.65 5.39
CA TRP A 247 41.30 33.02 5.85
C TRP A 247 40.43 33.84 4.88
N MET A 248 40.44 33.51 3.58
CA MET A 248 39.53 34.08 2.56
C MET A 248 38.88 32.97 1.71
N PRO A 249 37.76 32.38 2.16
CA PRO A 249 37.11 31.27 1.45
C PRO A 249 36.35 31.69 0.17
N GLN A 250 36.17 33.00 -0.07
CA GLN A 250 35.43 33.53 -1.23
C GLN A 250 36.32 33.79 -2.46
N PHE A 251 37.63 33.60 -2.36
CA PHE A 251 38.58 33.90 -3.43
C PHE A 251 39.14 32.60 -4.02
N GLU A 252 38.65 32.21 -5.19
CA GLU A 252 38.98 30.91 -5.82
C GLU A 252 40.49 30.72 -6.08
N PHE A 253 41.24 31.81 -6.23
CA PHE A 253 42.69 31.80 -6.46
C PHE A 253 43.54 32.05 -5.18
N ALA A 254 42.92 32.09 -3.99
CA ALA A 254 43.61 32.41 -2.73
C ALA A 254 44.83 31.51 -2.46
N ASP A 255 44.69 30.21 -2.71
CA ASP A 255 45.78 29.27 -2.51
C ASP A 255 46.92 29.47 -3.53
N GLN A 256 46.61 29.78 -4.79
CA GLN A 256 47.64 30.07 -5.80
C GLN A 256 48.43 31.33 -5.45
N CYS A 257 47.76 32.42 -5.06
CA CYS A 257 48.41 33.65 -4.61
C CYS A 257 49.27 33.41 -3.35
N TRP A 258 48.81 32.57 -2.42
CA TRP A 258 49.58 32.21 -1.22
C TRP A 258 50.86 31.46 -1.54
N TYR A 259 50.81 30.46 -2.42
CA TYR A 259 52.00 29.71 -2.84
C TYR A 259 52.97 30.58 -3.64
N ILE A 260 52.48 31.48 -4.49
CA ILE A 260 53.31 32.44 -5.23
C ILE A 260 53.98 33.43 -4.27
N SER A 261 53.24 33.96 -3.29
CA SER A 261 53.80 34.87 -2.30
C SER A 261 54.86 34.19 -1.41
N LEU A 262 54.59 32.97 -0.94
CA LEU A 262 55.55 32.21 -0.12
C LEU A 262 56.81 31.83 -0.91
N SER A 263 56.66 31.40 -2.17
CA SER A 263 57.81 31.06 -3.02
C SER A 263 58.66 32.28 -3.37
N LEU A 264 58.03 33.43 -3.65
CA LEU A 264 58.72 34.69 -3.91
C LEU A 264 59.48 35.17 -2.66
N LEU A 265 58.85 35.10 -1.48
CA LEU A 265 59.45 35.56 -0.22
C LEU A 265 60.60 34.63 0.22
N ALA A 266 60.46 33.32 -0.02
CA ALA A 266 61.54 32.36 0.17
C ALA A 266 62.72 32.64 -0.78
N LEU A 267 62.45 32.92 -2.05
CA LEU A 267 63.48 33.22 -3.06
C LEU A 267 64.23 34.52 -2.73
N VAL A 268 63.51 35.59 -2.37
CA VAL A 268 64.11 36.85 -1.91
C VAL A 268 64.96 36.66 -0.65
N SER A 269 64.48 35.87 0.31
CA SER A 269 65.23 35.58 1.55
C SER A 269 66.50 34.78 1.28
N LEU A 270 66.50 33.91 0.26
CA LEU A 270 67.65 33.13 -0.17
C LEU A 270 68.71 34.04 -0.84
N PHE A 271 68.27 34.99 -1.68
CA PHE A 271 69.16 35.99 -2.30
C PHE A 271 69.75 36.99 -1.30
N MET A 272 69.03 37.32 -0.22
CA MET A 272 69.51 38.20 0.85
C MET A 272 70.33 37.46 1.93
N GLU A 273 70.63 36.17 1.72
CA GLU A 273 71.34 35.30 2.67
C GLU A 273 70.70 35.21 4.06
N TRP A 274 69.39 35.46 4.16
CA TRP A 274 68.62 35.33 5.40
C TRP A 274 68.16 33.89 5.62
N TRP A 275 69.14 33.01 5.82
CA TRP A 275 68.95 31.57 5.96
C TRP A 275 67.96 31.19 7.06
N TRP A 276 67.92 31.96 8.15
CA TRP A 276 67.00 31.75 9.27
C TRP A 276 65.53 31.94 8.90
N LEU A 277 65.24 32.71 7.85
CA LEU A 277 63.89 32.98 7.36
C LEU A 277 63.56 32.11 6.14
N ALA A 278 64.55 31.82 5.29
CA ALA A 278 64.40 30.98 4.11
C ALA A 278 64.09 29.51 4.46
N VAL A 279 64.83 28.91 5.40
CA VAL A 279 64.65 27.49 5.80
C VAL A 279 63.24 27.19 6.31
N PRO A 280 62.67 27.94 7.29
CA PRO A 280 61.31 27.67 7.76
C PRO A 280 60.26 27.93 6.66
N MET A 281 60.45 28.91 5.77
CA MET A 281 59.54 29.16 4.65
C MET A 281 59.51 28.01 3.64
N VAL A 282 60.67 27.42 3.31
CA VAL A 282 60.77 26.26 2.43
C VAL A 282 60.10 25.03 3.05
N ILE A 283 60.33 24.79 4.35
CA ILE A 283 59.66 23.69 5.08
C ILE A 283 58.15 23.92 5.12
N TRP A 284 57.70 25.15 5.38
CA TRP A 284 56.29 25.53 5.37
C TRP A 284 55.65 25.30 4.00
N LEU A 285 56.34 25.69 2.93
CA LEU A 285 55.90 25.47 1.55
C LEU A 285 55.77 23.97 1.24
N HIS A 286 56.77 23.16 1.62
CA HIS A 286 56.75 21.71 1.39
C HIS A 286 55.62 21.01 2.19
N LEU A 287 55.37 21.41 3.43
CA LEU A 287 54.25 20.90 4.23
C LEU A 287 52.88 21.32 3.66
N SER A 288 52.80 22.54 3.11
CA SER A 288 51.58 23.06 2.51
C SER A 288 51.24 22.47 1.12
N LEU A 289 52.25 22.00 0.37
CA LEU A 289 52.09 21.24 -0.89
C LEU A 289 51.82 19.75 -0.66
N GLY A 290 52.42 19.15 0.37
CA GLY A 290 52.17 17.75 0.75
C GLY A 290 50.70 17.47 1.13
N GLY A 291 49.96 18.49 1.54
CA GLY A 291 48.52 18.41 1.80
C GLY A 291 47.63 18.40 0.55
N THR A 292 48.14 18.83 -0.61
CA THR A 292 47.40 18.87 -1.89
C THR A 292 47.81 17.74 -2.85
N GLY A 293 49.06 17.25 -2.76
CA GLY A 293 49.62 16.19 -3.62
C GLY A 293 49.29 14.74 -3.24
N GLY A 294 48.61 14.47 -2.12
CA GLY A 294 48.24 13.11 -1.68
C GLY A 294 47.14 12.42 -2.51
N LYS A 295 46.86 12.91 -3.73
CA LYS A 295 45.75 12.45 -4.58
C LYS A 295 46.16 11.65 -5.83
N GLU A 296 47.44 11.33 -6.01
CA GLU A 296 47.87 10.52 -7.15
C GLU A 296 48.52 9.21 -6.67
N LYS A 297 47.68 8.35 -6.07
CA LYS A 297 47.85 6.89 -5.93
C LYS A 297 46.60 6.30 -5.29
N ARG A 298 45.52 6.24 -6.06
CA ARG A 298 44.46 5.22 -5.99
C ARG A 298 43.87 5.05 -7.37
#